data_AF-D5RH29-F1
#
_entry.id   AF-D5RH29-F1
#
_cell.length_a   1.000
_cell.length_b   1.000
_cell.length_c   1.000
_cell.angle_alpha   90.00
_cell.angle_beta   90.00
_cell.angle_gamma   90.00
#
_symmetry.space_group_name_H-M   'P 1'
#
loop_
_entity.id
_entity.type
_entity.pdbx_description
1 polymer ?
#
loop_
_entity_poly.entity_id
_entity_poly.type
_entity_poly.pdbx_seq_one_letter_code
_entity_poly.pdbx_strand_id
1 'polypeptide(L)'
;MSAALDATHDPALRSWVEGADGHADFPIQNLPFGVAKPGEAPAQGAVAIGDQVLLLGDALDAGLFTGAARDAATLAARATLNDFMAAGAAP
;
A
#
# COMPACT_ATOMS: atom_id res chain seq x y z
N MET A 1 -2.66 -10.60 21.00
CA MET A 1 -3.68 -9.79 20.30
C MET A 1 -3.97 -10.49 18.98
N SER A 2 -5.19 -10.96 18.76
CA SER A 2 -5.56 -11.54 17.46
C SER A 2 -5.83 -10.38 16.50
N ALA A 3 -5.16 -10.36 15.34
CA ALA A 3 -5.59 -9.51 14.25
C ALA A 3 -7.01 -9.96 13.86
N ALA A 4 -8.00 -9.11 14.08
CA ALA A 4 -9.37 -9.40 13.67
C ALA A 4 -9.40 -9.31 12.14
N LEU A 5 -9.93 -10.34 11.48
CA LEU A 5 -10.26 -10.26 10.06
C LEU A 5 -11.32 -9.17 9.89
N ASP A 6 -10.98 -8.14 9.13
CA ASP A 6 -11.89 -7.05 8.76
C ASP A 6 -12.32 -7.16 7.29
N ALA A 7 -13.02 -6.15 6.78
CA ALA A 7 -13.50 -6.13 5.40
C ALA A 7 -12.40 -6.21 4.34
N THR A 8 -11.13 -5.88 4.67
CA THR A 8 -10.01 -5.96 3.72
C THR A 8 -9.60 -7.40 3.41
N HIS A 9 -10.00 -8.34 4.27
CA HIS A 9 -9.70 -9.76 4.14
C HIS A 9 -10.83 -10.56 3.44
N ASP A 10 -11.91 -9.90 3.01
CA ASP A 10 -13.04 -10.56 2.34
C ASP A 10 -12.57 -11.18 1.00
N PRO A 11 -12.67 -12.51 0.81
CA PRO A 11 -12.33 -13.17 -0.45
C PRO A 11 -13.17 -12.70 -1.65
N ALA A 12 -14.33 -12.08 -1.41
CA ALA A 12 -15.19 -11.53 -2.44
C ALA A 12 -14.86 -10.07 -2.80
N LEU A 13 -13.95 -9.40 -2.09
CA LEU A 13 -13.50 -8.05 -2.42
C LEU A 13 -12.75 -8.05 -3.76
N ARG A 14 -13.04 -7.05 -4.59
CA ARG A 14 -12.52 -6.92 -5.96
C ARG A 14 -11.83 -5.59 -6.19
N SER A 15 -10.86 -5.59 -7.09
CA SER A 15 -10.12 -4.42 -7.53
C SER A 15 -10.58 -3.93 -8.91
N TRP A 16 -10.44 -2.63 -9.14
CA TRP A 16 -10.52 -2.05 -10.49
C TRP A 16 -9.20 -2.21 -11.26
N VAL A 17 -8.10 -2.56 -10.57
CA VAL A 17 -6.81 -2.86 -11.20
C VAL A 17 -6.92 -4.21 -11.90
N GLU A 18 -6.75 -4.20 -13.21
CA GLU A 18 -6.76 -5.41 -14.03
C GLU A 18 -5.70 -6.41 -13.55
N GLY A 19 -6.08 -7.68 -13.45
CA GLY A 19 -5.18 -8.75 -13.00
C GLY A 19 -5.03 -8.89 -11.48
N ALA A 20 -5.57 -7.98 -10.66
CA ALA A 20 -5.48 -8.09 -9.21
C ALA A 20 -6.51 -9.08 -8.59
N ASP A 21 -7.68 -9.26 -9.21
CA ASP A 21 -8.68 -10.20 -8.72
C ASP A 21 -8.17 -11.65 -8.81
N GLY A 22 -7.94 -12.29 -7.66
CA GLY A 22 -7.46 -13.68 -7.59
C GLY A 22 -6.00 -13.87 -8.00
N HIS A 23 -5.21 -12.80 -8.06
CA HIS A 23 -3.77 -12.89 -8.31
C HIS A 23 -3.10 -13.77 -7.25
N ALA A 24 -2.13 -14.61 -7.64
CA ALA A 24 -1.47 -15.56 -6.75
C ALA A 24 -0.72 -14.86 -5.59
N ASP A 25 0.10 -13.86 -5.93
CA ASP A 25 0.92 -13.14 -4.95
C ASP A 25 0.33 -11.81 -4.49
N PHE A 26 -0.22 -10.99 -5.40
CA PHE A 26 -0.65 -9.61 -5.11
C PHE A 26 -2.15 -9.36 -5.31
N PRO A 27 -3.05 -10.18 -4.73
CA PRO A 27 -4.47 -9.87 -4.78
C PRO A 27 -4.81 -8.65 -3.92
N ILE A 28 -6.02 -8.08 -4.08
CA ILE A 28 -6.46 -6.92 -3.30
C ILE A 28 -6.47 -7.16 -1.78
N GLN A 29 -6.49 -8.42 -1.35
CA GLN A 29 -6.43 -8.81 0.05
C GLN A 29 -4.99 -8.79 0.64
N ASN A 30 -3.94 -8.74 -0.19
CA ASN A 30 -2.55 -8.81 0.30
C ASN A 30 -1.93 -7.43 0.52
N LEU A 31 -1.97 -6.56 -0.51
CA LEU A 31 -1.43 -5.19 -0.49
C LEU A 31 -0.07 -5.04 0.24
N PRO A 32 0.97 -5.80 -0.15
CA PRO A 32 2.26 -5.73 0.54
C PRO A 32 2.96 -4.41 0.25
N PHE A 33 3.61 -3.87 1.28
CA PHE A 33 4.45 -2.68 1.17
C PHE A 33 5.85 -3.04 0.66
N GLY A 34 6.39 -2.19 -0.21
CA GLY A 34 7.75 -2.27 -0.72
C GLY A 34 8.33 -0.90 -1.02
N VAL A 35 9.52 -0.88 -1.61
CA VAL A 35 10.14 0.33 -2.19
C VAL A 35 10.35 0.08 -3.67
N ALA A 36 9.86 1.00 -4.50
CA ALA A 36 9.97 0.92 -5.95
C ALA A 36 10.66 2.16 -6.51
N LYS A 37 11.33 2.00 -7.66
CA LYS A 37 11.98 3.08 -8.39
C LYS A 37 11.38 3.18 -9.80
N PRO A 38 10.48 4.14 -10.07
CA PRO A 38 9.85 4.26 -11.39
C PRO A 38 10.80 4.97 -12.37
N GLY A 39 11.44 4.19 -13.23
CA GLY A 39 12.40 4.71 -14.22
C GLY A 39 13.59 5.41 -13.56
N GLU A 40 13.82 6.67 -13.92
CA GLU A 40 14.90 7.49 -13.36
C GLU A 40 14.52 8.26 -12.09
N ALA A 41 13.25 8.24 -11.68
CA ALA A 41 12.80 8.93 -10.49
C ALA A 41 13.42 8.34 -9.21
N PRO A 42 13.44 9.09 -8.10
CA PRO A 42 13.87 8.56 -6.81
C PRO A 42 13.05 7.34 -6.37
N ALA A 43 13.70 6.42 -5.64
CA ALA A 43 13.00 5.32 -5.01
C ALA A 43 12.05 5.83 -3.92
N GLN A 44 10.84 5.30 -3.88
CA GLN A 44 9.80 5.67 -2.94
C GLN A 44 9.00 4.45 -2.53
N GLY A 45 8.34 4.52 -1.39
CA GLY A 45 7.51 3.43 -0.94
C GLY A 45 6.28 3.23 -1.81
N ALA A 46 5.87 1.98 -1.89
CA ALA A 46 4.89 1.53 -2.84
C ALA A 46 4.13 0.30 -2.34
N VAL A 47 2.99 0.00 -2.97
CA VAL A 47 2.17 -1.18 -2.68
C VAL A 47 1.95 -1.97 -3.98
N ALA A 48 2.22 -3.27 -3.95
CA ALA A 48 1.95 -4.14 -5.10
C ALA A 48 0.47 -4.52 -5.19
N ILE A 49 -0.09 -4.52 -6.40
CA ILE A 49 -1.48 -4.93 -6.68
C ILE A 49 -1.61 -5.46 -8.11
N GLY A 50 -1.95 -6.75 -8.24
CA GLY A 50 -1.85 -7.47 -9.52
C GLY A 50 -0.44 -7.36 -10.12
N ASP A 51 -0.36 -7.05 -11.40
CA ASP A 51 0.91 -6.79 -12.11
C ASP A 51 1.35 -5.32 -12.01
N GLN A 52 0.72 -4.52 -11.13
CA GLN A 52 0.96 -3.09 -10.98
C GLN A 52 1.48 -2.74 -9.59
N VAL A 53 1.97 -1.51 -9.47
CA VAL A 53 2.48 -0.96 -8.22
C VAL A 53 1.89 0.45 -8.02
N LEU A 54 1.27 0.68 -6.87
CA LEU A 54 0.82 2.01 -6.45
C LEU A 54 1.98 2.71 -5.72
N LEU A 55 2.44 3.83 -6.28
CA LEU A 55 3.45 4.69 -5.65
C LEU A 55 2.79 5.59 -4.60
N LEU A 56 3.24 5.49 -3.34
CA LEU A 56 2.57 6.17 -2.23
C LEU A 56 2.81 7.68 -2.21
N GLY A 57 3.97 8.14 -2.71
CA GLY A 57 4.24 9.57 -2.90
C GLY A 57 3.30 10.19 -3.92
N ASP A 58 3.17 9.55 -5.08
CA ASP A 58 2.28 10.01 -6.15
C ASP A 58 0.81 10.05 -5.68
N ALA A 59 0.36 9.05 -4.92
CA ALA A 59 -0.98 9.01 -4.34
C ALA A 59 -1.22 10.07 -3.25
N LEU A 60 -0.19 10.41 -2.46
CA LEU A 60 -0.24 11.54 -1.52
C LEU A 60 -0.37 12.88 -2.24
N ASP A 61 0.43 13.09 -3.29
CA ASP A 61 0.43 14.32 -4.08
C ASP A 61 -0.92 14.52 -4.80
N ALA A 62 -1.55 13.42 -5.22
CA ALA A 62 -2.92 13.40 -5.74
C ALA A 62 -4.01 13.64 -4.67
N GLY A 63 -3.64 13.72 -3.39
CA GLY A 63 -4.57 14.00 -2.29
C GLY A 63 -5.51 12.84 -1.92
N LEU A 64 -5.11 11.60 -2.20
CA LEU A 64 -5.96 10.41 -2.01
C LEU A 64 -6.06 9.94 -0.55
N PHE A 65 -5.24 10.49 0.36
CA PHE A 65 -5.22 10.13 1.77
C PHE A 65 -5.65 11.29 2.67
N THR A 66 -6.38 10.97 3.74
CA THR A 66 -6.84 11.91 4.76
C THR A 66 -6.61 11.37 6.17
N GLY A 67 -6.48 12.26 7.15
CA GLY A 67 -6.33 11.88 8.57
C GLY A 67 -5.16 10.93 8.82
N ALA A 68 -5.36 9.94 9.68
CA ALA A 68 -4.32 8.97 10.04
C ALA A 68 -3.73 8.21 8.83
N ALA A 69 -4.54 7.95 7.79
CA ALA A 69 -4.05 7.33 6.57
C ALA A 69 -3.06 8.22 5.82
N ARG A 70 -3.25 9.54 5.86
CA ARG A 70 -2.31 10.51 5.28
C ARG A 70 -0.99 10.52 6.05
N ASP A 71 -1.05 10.48 7.38
CA ASP A 71 0.14 10.47 8.22
C ASP A 71 0.95 9.18 7.99
N ALA A 72 0.28 8.03 7.95
CA ALA A 72 0.88 6.74 7.62
C ALA A 72 1.48 6.72 6.21
N ALA A 73 0.73 7.17 5.20
CA ALA A 73 1.22 7.25 3.82
C ALA A 73 2.43 8.19 3.71
N THR A 74 2.48 9.31 4.44
CA THR A 74 3.62 10.24 4.46
C THR A 74 4.90 9.57 4.94
N LEU A 75 4.81 8.67 5.92
CA LEU A 75 5.95 7.86 6.36
C LEU A 75 6.27 6.77 5.35
N ALA A 76 5.24 6.09 4.83
CA ALA A 76 5.39 4.98 3.91
C ALA A 76 5.93 5.41 2.53
N ALA A 77 5.71 6.64 2.08
CA ALA A 77 6.18 7.16 0.80
C ALA A 77 7.69 7.46 0.76
N ARG A 78 8.41 7.34 1.88
CA ARG A 78 9.86 7.58 1.95
C ARG A 78 10.65 6.54 1.16
N ALA A 79 11.94 6.80 0.97
CA ALA A 79 12.85 5.88 0.28
C ALA A 79 13.07 4.55 1.03
N THR A 80 12.70 4.48 2.32
CA THR A 80 12.68 3.23 3.10
C THR A 80 11.43 3.17 3.98
N LEU A 81 11.02 1.96 4.35
CA LEU A 81 9.82 1.72 5.16
C LEU A 81 10.08 1.77 6.69
N ASN A 82 11.30 2.07 7.13
CA ASN A 82 11.69 1.97 8.54
C ASN A 82 10.82 2.83 9.45
N ASP A 83 10.62 4.11 9.09
CA ASP A 83 9.83 5.03 9.91
C ASP A 83 8.35 4.66 9.91
N PHE A 84 7.84 4.14 8.79
CA PHE A 84 6.48 3.61 8.69
C PHE A 84 6.29 2.40 9.59
N MET A 85 7.20 1.42 9.55
CA MET A 85 7.14 0.25 10.43
C MET A 85 7.32 0.61 11.91
N ALA A 86 8.16 1.61 12.21
CA ALA A 86 8.41 2.08 13.58
C ALA A 86 7.19 2.80 14.19
N ALA A 87 6.31 3.39 13.37
CA ALA A 87 5.08 4.01 13.84
C ALA A 87 4.09 2.99 14.45
N GLY A 88 4.22 1.72 14.09
CA GLY A 88 3.36 0.64 14.57
C GLY A 88 1.95 0.69 13.98
N ALA A 89 1.13 -0.30 14.35
CA ALA A 89 -0.29 -0.24 14.05
C ALA A 89 -0.91 0.86 14.93
N ALA A 90 -1.41 1.92 14.29
CA ALA A 90 -2.30 2.85 14.98
C ALA A 90 -3.55 2.07 15.45
N PRO A 91 -4.07 2.37 16.66
CA PRO A 91 -5.28 1.72 17.18
C PRO A 91 -6.52 2.02 16.35
#